data_AF-A0A7S0B7F4-F1
#
_entry.id   AF-A0A7S0B7F4-F1
#
_cell.length_a   1.000
_cell.length_b   1.000
_cell.length_c   1.000
_cell.angle_alpha   90.00
_cell.angle_beta   90.00
_cell.angle_gamma   90.00
#
_symmetry.space_group_name_H-M   'P 1'
#
loop_
_entity.id
_entity.type
_entity.pdbx_description
1 polymer ?
#
loop_
_entity_poly.entity_id
_entity_poly.type
_entity_poly.pdbx_seq_one_letter_code
_entity_poly.pdbx_strand_id
1 'polypeptide(L)'
;EGVWTLPDRLHVTVQFFGGRAKKADTLDAEALVGTWHEVAVHALVFVRGGSILCAACQLTGESSKALRALAGDGWWPHVTLLTAPPWRAVDSSALLRAWDAAAAAAVTAAEGGAAGSPGNADGSQGTSAVDGATAAGGEAGKAA
;
A
#
# COMPACT_ATOMS: atom_id res chain seq x y z
N GLU A 1 20.52 6.08 -0.35
CA GLU A 1 19.13 6.23 0.14
C GLU A 1 18.97 7.63 0.70
N GLY A 2 17.83 8.29 0.45
CA GLY A 2 17.56 9.64 0.94
C GLY A 2 17.18 9.62 2.43
N VAL A 3 17.51 10.68 3.16
CA VAL A 3 17.11 10.82 4.57
C VAL A 3 15.60 10.97 4.65
N TRP A 4 14.94 10.04 5.34
CA TRP A 4 13.51 10.11 5.60
C TRP A 4 13.18 11.35 6.42
N THR A 5 12.13 12.05 6.01
CA THR A 5 11.59 13.21 6.70
C THR A 5 10.28 12.83 7.38
N LEU A 6 10.19 13.13 8.68
CA LEU A 6 8.94 13.05 9.43
C LEU A 6 8.16 14.36 9.27
N PRO A 7 6.83 14.31 9.17
CA PRO A 7 6.01 15.52 9.21
C PRO A 7 5.97 16.10 10.62
N ASP A 8 5.91 17.42 10.72
CA ASP A 8 5.76 18.12 12.01
C ASP A 8 4.42 17.81 12.70
N ARG A 9 3.41 17.41 11.91
CA ARG A 9 2.08 17.05 12.39
C ARG A 9 1.43 16.00 11.51
N LEU A 10 0.88 14.97 12.14
CA LEU A 10 -0.01 14.00 11.51
C LEU A 10 -1.39 14.62 11.29
N HIS A 11 -1.89 14.54 10.07
CA HIS A 11 -3.20 15.06 9.71
C HIS A 11 -3.80 14.24 8.56
N VAL A 12 -5.13 14.22 8.50
CA VAL A 12 -5.87 13.79 7.32
C VAL A 12 -6.29 15.04 6.57
N THR A 13 -5.85 15.18 5.32
CA THR A 13 -6.25 16.31 4.47
C THR A 13 -7.67 16.07 3.95
N VAL A 14 -8.61 16.90 4.38
CA VAL A 14 -10.02 16.85 3.94
C VAL A 14 -10.16 17.58 2.61
N GLN A 15 -9.73 18.84 2.57
CA GLN A 15 -9.76 19.66 1.35
C GLN A 15 -8.57 20.61 1.32
N PHE A 16 -8.03 20.84 0.13
CA PHE A 16 -7.03 21.88 -0.11
C PHE A 16 -7.69 23.04 -0.85
N PHE A 17 -7.88 24.17 -0.15
CA PHE A 17 -8.61 25.33 -0.66
C PHE A 17 -7.86 26.14 -1.72
N GLY A 18 -6.52 26.03 -1.78
CA GLY A 18 -5.68 26.77 -2.71
C GLY A 18 -5.88 28.29 -2.63
N GLY A 19 -5.45 29.01 -3.69
CA GLY A 19 -5.53 30.48 -3.74
C GLY A 19 -6.90 31.04 -4.16
N ARG A 20 -7.87 30.19 -4.50
CA ARG A 20 -9.21 30.57 -4.98
C ARG A 20 -10.29 29.70 -4.35
N ALA A 21 -10.27 29.64 -3.03
CA ALA A 21 -11.28 28.93 -2.24
C ALA A 21 -12.68 29.51 -2.49
N LYS A 22 -13.69 28.66 -2.65
CA LYS A 22 -15.07 29.12 -2.62
C LYS A 22 -15.42 29.51 -1.19
N LYS A 23 -16.06 30.67 -1.02
CA LYS A 23 -16.45 31.18 0.30
C LYS A 23 -17.33 30.18 1.08
N ALA A 24 -18.23 29.48 0.39
CA ALA A 24 -19.08 28.45 1.00
C ALA A 24 -18.24 27.33 1.62
N ASP A 25 -17.35 26.71 0.83
CA ASP A 25 -16.49 25.63 1.30
C ASP A 25 -15.61 26.06 2.50
N THR A 26 -15.15 27.32 2.53
CA THR A 26 -14.38 27.85 3.66
C THR A 26 -15.23 28.02 4.92
N LEU A 27 -16.47 28.51 4.79
CA LEU A 27 -17.39 28.63 5.92
C LEU A 27 -17.79 27.26 6.48
N ASP A 28 -18.03 26.28 5.60
CA ASP A 28 -18.31 24.91 6.01
C ASP A 28 -17.12 24.29 6.74
N ALA A 29 -15.89 24.57 6.30
CA ALA A 29 -14.67 24.12 6.97
C ALA A 29 -14.48 24.77 8.35
N GLU A 30 -14.73 26.09 8.45
CA GLU A 30 -14.66 26.83 9.71
C GLU A 30 -15.65 26.30 10.75
N ALA A 31 -16.86 25.91 10.32
CA ALA A 31 -17.87 25.31 11.21
C ALA A 31 -17.45 23.95 11.80
N LEU A 32 -16.48 23.27 11.21
CA LEU A 32 -15.94 21.99 11.66
C LEU A 32 -14.68 22.15 12.55
N VAL A 33 -14.24 23.38 12.81
CA VAL A 33 -13.10 23.61 13.70
C VAL A 33 -13.51 23.31 15.15
N GLY A 34 -12.71 22.49 15.83
CA GLY A 34 -12.94 22.10 17.22
C GLY A 34 -13.90 20.92 17.42
N THR A 35 -14.46 20.37 16.33
CA THR A 35 -15.24 19.13 16.39
C THR A 35 -14.33 17.90 16.37
N TRP A 36 -14.82 16.81 16.94
CA TRP A 36 -14.11 15.54 17.01
C TRP A 36 -14.66 14.54 15.98
N HIS A 37 -13.73 13.84 15.32
CA HIS A 37 -14.04 12.87 14.28
C HIS A 37 -13.25 11.60 14.52
N GLU A 38 -13.93 10.47 14.37
CA GLU A 38 -13.30 9.17 14.51
C GLU A 38 -12.59 8.80 13.21
N VAL A 39 -11.34 8.37 13.34
CA VAL A 39 -10.49 7.96 12.23
C VAL A 39 -9.95 6.56 12.52
N ALA A 40 -10.37 5.59 11.74
CA ALA A 40 -9.84 4.24 11.77
C ALA A 40 -8.69 4.11 10.77
N VAL A 41 -7.53 3.65 11.21
CA VAL A 41 -6.42 3.26 10.33
C VAL A 41 -6.57 1.77 10.02
N HIS A 42 -6.59 1.40 8.74
CA HIS A 42 -6.79 0.01 8.33
C HIS A 42 -5.60 -0.60 7.60
N ALA A 43 -4.66 0.21 7.11
CA ALA A 43 -3.42 -0.28 6.52
C ALA A 43 -2.28 0.72 6.63
N LEU A 44 -1.07 0.19 6.65
CA LEU A 44 0.15 0.95 6.38
C LEU A 44 0.65 0.55 5.00
N VAL A 45 0.86 1.53 4.13
CA VAL A 45 1.23 1.31 2.73
C VAL A 45 2.53 2.04 2.43
N PHE A 46 3.49 1.31 1.86
CA PHE A 46 4.78 1.84 1.49
C PHE A 46 5.24 1.25 0.16
N VAL A 47 6.14 1.98 -0.51
CA VAL A 47 6.80 1.47 -1.72
C VAL A 47 8.09 0.77 -1.30
N ARG A 48 8.23 -0.53 -1.60
CA ARG A 48 9.47 -1.27 -1.33
C ARG A 48 10.64 -0.65 -2.13
N GLY A 49 11.71 -0.29 -1.43
CA GLY A 49 12.84 0.43 -2.04
C GLY A 49 12.49 1.88 -2.44
N GLY A 50 11.27 2.32 -2.15
CA GLY A 50 10.84 3.71 -2.26
C GLY A 50 10.85 4.40 -0.91
N SER A 51 10.76 5.73 -0.96
CA SER A 51 10.87 6.59 0.22
C SER A 51 9.54 7.25 0.55
N ILE A 52 8.46 6.46 0.61
CA ILE A 52 7.15 6.94 1.04
C ILE A 52 6.44 5.88 1.89
N LEU A 53 5.86 6.33 2.99
CA LEU A 53 5.01 5.55 3.89
C LEU A 53 3.78 6.40 4.26
N CYS A 54 2.59 5.83 4.08
CA CYS A 54 1.34 6.44 4.49
C CYS A 54 0.43 5.42 5.20
N ALA A 55 -0.48 5.95 6.03
CA ALA A 55 -1.55 5.19 6.64
C ALA A 55 -2.83 5.41 5.84
N ALA A 56 -3.45 4.33 5.38
CA ALA A 56 -4.79 4.35 4.79
C ALA A 56 -5.82 4.45 5.92
N CYS A 57 -6.72 5.42 5.81
CA CYS A 57 -7.66 5.76 6.86
C CYS A 57 -9.10 5.69 6.35
N GLN A 58 -10.01 5.50 7.29
CA GLN A 58 -11.44 5.66 7.08
C GLN A 58 -12.00 6.52 8.20
N LEU A 59 -12.75 7.55 7.84
CA LEU A 59 -13.50 8.31 8.84
C LEU A 59 -14.80 7.57 9.12
N THR A 60 -15.04 7.28 10.40
CA THR A 60 -16.20 6.53 10.87
C THR A 60 -17.15 7.46 11.65
N GLY A 61 -18.39 7.02 11.82
CA GLY A 61 -19.39 7.75 12.59
C GLY A 61 -20.08 8.90 11.85
N GLU A 62 -21.14 9.42 12.47
CA GLU A 62 -22.02 10.45 11.90
C GLU A 62 -21.32 11.79 11.67
N SER A 63 -20.37 12.15 12.54
CA SER A 63 -19.60 13.41 12.39
C SER A 63 -18.71 13.40 11.15
N SER A 64 -18.41 12.25 10.56
CA SER A 64 -17.61 12.15 9.33
C SER A 64 -18.36 12.59 8.07
N LYS A 65 -19.71 12.65 8.11
CA LYS A 65 -20.53 13.00 6.94
C LYS A 65 -20.21 14.40 6.42
N ALA A 66 -20.06 15.38 7.32
CA ALA A 66 -19.72 16.75 6.94
C ALA A 66 -18.33 16.84 6.30
N LEU A 67 -17.34 16.11 6.84
CA LEU A 67 -15.99 16.07 6.27
C LEU A 67 -15.98 15.43 4.87
N ARG A 68 -16.76 14.36 4.67
CA ARG A 68 -16.90 13.71 3.35
C ARG A 68 -17.57 14.63 2.34
N ALA A 69 -18.62 15.34 2.75
CA ALA A 69 -19.30 16.31 1.90
C ALA A 69 -18.35 17.45 1.49
N LEU A 70 -17.56 17.96 2.43
CA LEU A 70 -16.58 19.01 2.17
C LEU A 70 -15.44 18.56 1.25
N ALA A 71 -14.92 17.34 1.47
CA ALA A 71 -13.85 16.79 0.65
C ALA A 71 -14.27 16.54 -0.81
N GLY A 72 -15.54 16.18 -1.01
CA GLY A 72 -16.10 15.88 -2.32
C GLY A 72 -15.69 14.52 -2.87
N ASP A 73 -16.06 14.30 -4.13
CA ASP A 73 -15.85 13.02 -4.80
C ASP A 73 -14.36 12.72 -5.02
N GLY A 74 -13.99 11.45 -4.87
CA GLY A 74 -12.62 10.98 -5.08
C GLY A 74 -11.64 11.28 -3.94
N TRP A 75 -12.13 11.75 -2.79
CA TRP A 75 -11.36 11.88 -1.57
C TRP A 75 -10.83 10.52 -1.09
N TRP A 76 -9.51 10.44 -0.88
CA TRP A 76 -8.85 9.27 -0.29
C TRP A 76 -8.25 9.68 1.07
N PRO A 77 -8.96 9.44 2.18
CA PRO A 77 -8.47 9.82 3.49
C PRO A 77 -7.24 9.00 3.88
N HIS A 78 -6.17 9.71 4.22
CA HIS A 78 -4.90 9.11 4.61
C HIS A 78 -4.08 10.05 5.47
N VAL A 79 -3.08 9.50 6.15
CA VAL A 79 -2.03 10.26 6.83
C VAL A 79 -0.69 9.92 6.17
N THR A 80 0.03 10.93 5.68
CA THR A 80 1.42 10.72 5.25
C THR A 80 2.31 10.64 6.49
N LEU A 81 3.07 9.55 6.63
CA LEU A 81 3.90 9.28 7.81
C LEU A 81 5.36 9.62 7.57
N LEU A 82 5.92 9.19 6.44
CA LEU A 82 7.32 9.43 6.10
C LEU A 82 7.47 9.64 4.60
N THR A 83 8.36 10.56 4.22
CA THR A 83 8.75 10.76 2.81
C THR A 83 10.23 11.05 2.67
N ALA A 84 10.84 10.68 1.56
CA ALA A 84 12.11 11.23 1.11
C ALA A 84 12.06 11.47 -0.42
N PRO A 85 12.90 12.37 -0.96
CA PRO A 85 12.97 12.63 -2.38
C PRO A 85 13.13 11.33 -3.20
N PRO A 86 12.46 11.22 -4.36
CA PRO A 86 11.65 12.24 -5.03
C PRO A 86 10.19 12.35 -4.52
N TRP A 87 9.80 11.52 -3.55
CA TRP A 87 8.43 11.45 -3.07
C TRP A 87 8.03 12.65 -2.23
N ARG A 88 6.76 13.04 -2.35
CA ARG A 88 6.12 14.14 -1.63
C ARG A 88 4.83 13.63 -0.99
N ALA A 89 4.37 14.30 0.07
CA ALA A 89 3.14 13.93 0.76
C ALA A 89 1.90 13.88 -0.15
N VAL A 90 1.87 14.71 -1.20
CA VAL A 90 0.78 14.71 -2.19
C VAL A 90 0.69 13.41 -2.99
N ASP A 91 1.78 12.64 -3.06
CA ASP A 91 1.84 11.39 -3.82
C ASP A 91 1.16 10.22 -3.08
N SER A 92 0.90 10.36 -1.77
CA SER A 92 0.26 9.34 -0.94
C SER A 92 -1.11 8.90 -1.49
N SER A 93 -1.93 9.83 -1.99
CA SER A 93 -3.23 9.50 -2.60
C SER A 93 -3.07 8.62 -3.85
N ALA A 94 -2.07 8.90 -4.68
CA ALA A 94 -1.82 8.13 -5.90
C ALA A 94 -1.31 6.72 -5.55
N LEU A 95 -0.44 6.61 -4.54
CA LEU A 95 0.03 5.33 -4.01
C LEU A 95 -1.13 4.46 -3.50
N LEU A 96 -2.02 5.03 -2.69
CA LEU A 96 -3.15 4.28 -2.13
C LEU A 96 -4.13 3.81 -3.21
N ARG A 97 -4.44 4.65 -4.20
CA ARG A 97 -5.26 4.24 -5.34
C ARG A 97 -4.63 3.11 -6.14
N ALA A 98 -3.31 3.17 -6.35
CA ALA A 98 -2.59 2.10 -7.04
C ALA A 98 -2.60 0.80 -6.23
N TRP A 99 -2.46 0.88 -4.90
CA TRP A 99 -2.57 -0.26 -4.00
C TRP A 99 -3.98 -0.87 -4.03
N ASP A 100 -5.04 -0.08 -3.94
CA ASP A 100 -6.43 -0.57 -4.02
C ASP A 100 -6.71 -1.24 -5.37
N ALA A 101 -6.23 -0.66 -6.48
CA ALA A 101 -6.36 -1.26 -7.81
C ALA A 101 -5.61 -2.60 -7.92
N ALA A 102 -4.40 -2.69 -7.36
CA ALA A 102 -3.61 -3.93 -7.34
C ALA A 102 -4.27 -5.01 -6.47
N ALA A 103 -4.84 -4.62 -5.32
CA ALA A 103 -5.57 -5.52 -4.45
C ALA A 103 -6.83 -6.08 -5.14
N ALA A 104 -7.59 -5.23 -5.84
CA ALA A 104 -8.76 -5.66 -6.61
C ALA A 104 -8.37 -6.63 -7.75
N ALA A 105 -7.30 -6.32 -8.49
CA ALA A 105 -6.82 -7.20 -9.56
C ALA A 105 -6.36 -8.57 -9.03
N ALA A 106 -5.76 -8.62 -7.83
CA ALA A 106 -5.35 -9.87 -7.20
C ALA A 106 -6.55 -10.74 -6.81
N VAL A 107 -7.65 -10.14 -6.32
CA VAL A 107 -8.90 -10.85 -6.04
C VAL A 107 -9.49 -11.44 -7.31
N THR A 108 -9.60 -10.65 -8.38
CA THR A 108 -10.12 -11.12 -9.68
C THR A 108 -9.28 -12.26 -10.25
N ALA A 109 -7.95 -12.19 -10.12
CA ALA A 109 -7.06 -13.27 -10.57
C ALA A 109 -7.26 -14.56 -9.75
N ALA A 110 -7.47 -14.44 -8.44
CA ALA A 110 -7.77 -15.58 -7.58
C ALA A 110 -9.13 -16.23 -7.91
N GLU A 111 -10.15 -15.42 -8.21
CA GLU A 111 -11.49 -15.90 -8.59
C GLU A 111 -11.51 -16.51 -10.00
N GLY A 112 -10.78 -15.93 -10.96
CA GLY A 112 -10.65 -16.46 -12.33
C GLY A 112 -9.81 -17.73 -12.44
N GLY A 113 -8.87 -17.95 -11.52
CA GLY A 113 -8.06 -19.17 -11.44
C GLY A 113 -8.83 -20.40 -10.92
N ALA A 114 -10.00 -20.21 -10.29
CA ALA A 114 -10.82 -21.30 -9.77
C ALA A 114 -11.66 -22.03 -10.86
N ALA A 115 -11.73 -21.50 -12.08
CA ALA A 115 -12.54 -22.05 -13.18
C ALA A 115 -11.79 -22.95 -14.17
N GLY A 116 -10.56 -23.39 -13.85
CA GLY A 116 -9.77 -24.19 -14.79
C GLY A 116 -8.60 -24.94 -14.15
N SER A 117 -8.89 -25.94 -13.32
CA SER A 117 -7.97 -27.07 -13.16
C SER A 117 -8.38 -28.16 -14.15
N PRO A 118 -7.71 -28.30 -15.31
CA PRO A 118 -7.74 -29.58 -16.00
C PRO A 118 -6.99 -30.56 -15.10
N GLY A 119 -7.73 -31.51 -14.53
CA GLY A 119 -7.13 -32.68 -13.91
C GLY A 119 -6.29 -33.41 -14.94
N ASN A 120 -4.98 -33.46 -14.72
CA ASN A 120 -4.15 -34.48 -15.33
C ASN A 120 -3.92 -35.56 -14.27
N ALA A 121 -4.80 -36.55 -14.34
CA ALA A 121 -4.57 -37.87 -13.79
C ALA A 121 -3.40 -38.53 -14.51
N ASP A 122 -2.54 -39.16 -13.71
CA ASP A 122 -1.91 -40.46 -13.88
C ASP A 122 -1.32 -40.85 -15.26
N GLY A 123 -0.02 -41.14 -15.23
CA GLY A 123 0.76 -41.59 -16.38
C GLY A 123 2.15 -42.06 -15.95
N SER A 124 2.18 -43.21 -15.28
CA SER A 124 3.38 -43.99 -14.97
C SER A 124 4.25 -44.34 -16.20
N GLN A 125 5.51 -44.73 -15.92
CA GLN A 125 6.57 -45.33 -16.77
C GLN A 125 7.60 -44.33 -17.34
N GLY A 126 8.92 -44.52 -17.25
CA GLY A 126 9.73 -45.63 -16.73
C GLY A 126 11.22 -45.29 -16.88
N THR A 127 12.00 -45.74 -15.90
CA THR A 127 13.41 -46.21 -15.91
C THR A 127 14.37 -45.76 -17.03
N SER A 128 15.53 -45.21 -16.64
CA SER A 128 16.81 -45.94 -16.71
C SER A 128 17.97 -45.14 -16.09
N ALA A 129 18.72 -45.82 -15.24
CA ALA A 129 19.97 -45.40 -14.62
C ALA A 129 21.14 -45.31 -15.61
N VAL A 130 22.11 -44.46 -15.29
CA VAL A 130 23.52 -44.70 -15.63
C VAL A 130 24.36 -44.49 -14.37
N ASP A 131 24.90 -45.59 -13.87
CA ASP A 131 25.89 -45.67 -12.79
C ASP A 131 27.29 -45.85 -13.38
N GLY A 132 28.29 -45.28 -12.69
CA GLY A 132 29.70 -45.73 -12.70
C GLY A 132 30.65 -44.89 -13.57
N ALA A 133 31.86 -44.53 -13.13
CA ALA A 133 32.59 -44.90 -11.92
C ALA A 133 33.77 -43.94 -11.65
N THR A 134 34.21 -44.03 -10.40
CA THR A 134 35.24 -43.36 -9.61
C THR A 134 36.70 -43.47 -10.07
N ALA A 135 37.52 -42.46 -9.68
CA ALA A 135 38.84 -42.58 -9.00
C ALA A 135 39.40 -41.16 -8.73
N ALA A 136 40.30 -40.84 -7.80
CA ALA A 136 40.73 -41.29 -6.48
C ALA A 136 41.91 -40.36 -6.08
N GLY A 137 42.04 -40.01 -4.79
CA GLY A 137 43.26 -39.50 -4.12
C GLY A 137 43.51 -37.98 -4.19
N GLY A 138 44.01 -37.26 -3.18
CA GLY A 138 44.48 -37.54 -1.81
C GLY A 138 44.50 -36.19 -1.06
N GLU A 139 44.06 -36.14 0.19
CA GLU A 139 44.85 -36.18 1.43
C GLU A 139 45.28 -34.79 1.99
N ALA A 140 44.71 -34.52 3.19
CA ALA A 140 45.20 -33.78 4.36
C ALA A 140 45.97 -32.45 4.26
N GLY A 141 45.51 -31.49 5.07
CA GLY A 141 46.32 -30.36 5.53
C GLY A 141 45.60 -29.52 6.60
N LYS A 142 45.78 -29.89 7.86
CA LYS A 142 45.36 -29.15 9.06
C LYS A 142 46.58 -28.42 9.63
N ALA A 143 46.49 -27.09 9.79
CA ALA A 143 47.29 -26.24 10.69
C ALA A 143 46.85 -24.79 10.42
N ALA A 144 46.72 -23.86 11.36
CA ALA A 144 46.73 -23.82 12.82
C ALA A 144 45.96 -22.53 13.19
#